data_AF-A0ABD5T6V8-F1
#
_entry.id   AF-A0ABD5T6V8-F1
#
_cell.length_a   1.000
_cell.length_b   1.000
_cell.length_c   1.000
_cell.angle_alpha   90.00
_cell.angle_beta   90.00
_cell.angle_gamma   90.00
#
_symmetry.space_group_name_H-M   'P 1'
#
loop_
_entity.id
_entity.type
_entity.pdbx_description
1 polymer ?
#
loop_
_entity_poly.entity_id
_entity_poly.type
_entity_poly.pdbx_seq_one_letter_code
_entity_poly.pdbx_strand_id
1 'polypeptide(L)'
;MNDRALLTAMRLSDSLLPVGTYTASYGIEQYLNEDGIETADQLGNLIEGYLHGVIGPAEIVALGHAHRSAAADDLDGVLAA
;
A
#
# COMPACT_ATOMS: atom_id res chain seq x y z
N MET A 1 -13.87 17.85 -2.19
CA MET A 1 -14.03 16.53 -1.54
C MET A 1 -15.24 16.61 -0.63
N ASN A 2 -16.21 15.70 -0.76
CA ASN A 2 -17.40 15.66 0.10
C ASN A 2 -17.03 14.95 1.42
N ASP A 3 -17.51 15.45 2.56
CA ASP A 3 -17.32 14.88 3.91
C ASP A 3 -17.53 13.37 3.94
N ARG A 4 -18.54 12.85 3.24
CA ARG A 4 -18.78 11.39 3.16
C ARG A 4 -17.61 10.64 2.53
N ALA A 5 -17.03 11.18 1.45
CA ALA A 5 -15.90 10.55 0.77
C ALA A 5 -14.66 10.55 1.67
N LEU A 6 -14.41 11.65 2.38
CA LEU A 6 -13.33 11.74 3.36
C LEU A 6 -13.50 10.73 4.50
N LEU A 7 -14.69 10.69 5.12
CA LEU A 7 -14.97 9.75 6.21
C LEU A 7 -14.90 8.28 5.77
N THR A 8 -15.26 8.01 4.51
CA THR A 8 -15.11 6.68 3.92
C THR A 8 -13.64 6.32 3.74
N ALA A 9 -12.82 7.25 3.22
CA ALA A 9 -11.38 7.04 3.12
C ALA A 9 -10.75 6.78 4.49
N MET A 10 -11.10 7.58 5.52
CA MET A 10 -10.62 7.37 6.88
C MET A 10 -11.01 5.99 7.43
N ARG A 11 -12.25 5.53 7.20
CA ARG A 11 -12.68 4.20 7.61
C ARG A 11 -11.90 3.08 6.90
N LEU A 12 -11.59 3.25 5.61
CA LEU A 12 -10.82 2.26 4.85
C LEU A 12 -9.34 2.25 5.23
N SER A 13 -8.80 3.37 5.72
CA SER A 13 -7.42 3.48 6.20
C SER A 13 -7.24 3.12 7.68
N ASP A 14 -8.31 2.75 8.38
CA ASP A 14 -8.26 2.39 9.80
C ASP A 14 -7.59 1.02 9.98
N SER A 15 -6.61 0.93 10.88
CA SER A 15 -5.92 -0.33 11.19
C SER A 15 -6.82 -1.36 11.89
N LEU A 16 -7.99 -0.93 12.39
CA LEU A 16 -9.04 -1.81 12.93
C LEU A 16 -9.99 -2.35 11.86
N LEU A 17 -9.78 -2.01 10.57
CA LEU A 17 -10.56 -2.58 9.49
C LEU A 17 -10.36 -4.12 9.45
N PRO A 18 -11.43 -4.94 9.50
CA PRO A 18 -11.30 -6.39 9.68
C PRO A 18 -11.00 -7.12 8.36
N VAL A 19 -9.92 -6.73 7.68
CA VAL A 19 -9.45 -7.30 6.41
C VAL A 19 -8.12 -8.06 6.54
N GLY A 20 -7.64 -8.23 7.77
CA GLY A 20 -6.31 -8.78 8.05
C GLY A 20 -5.23 -7.69 8.09
N THR A 21 -4.04 -8.07 8.54
CA THR A 21 -2.89 -7.15 8.60
C THR A 21 -2.21 -7.00 7.24
N TYR A 22 -1.43 -5.93 7.07
CA TYR A 22 -0.65 -5.71 5.86
C TYR A 22 0.37 -6.82 5.62
N THR A 23 0.56 -7.20 4.37
CA THR A 23 1.52 -8.23 3.94
C THR A 23 2.96 -7.72 3.86
N ALA A 24 3.19 -6.42 4.01
CA ALA A 24 4.52 -5.81 3.99
C ALA A 24 5.45 -6.29 5.12
N SER A 25 4.91 -6.86 6.20
CA SER A 25 5.71 -7.30 7.35
C SER A 25 6.72 -8.40 7.00
N TYR A 26 6.36 -9.30 6.08
CA TYR A 26 7.24 -10.39 5.63
C TYR A 26 8.57 -9.90 5.05
N GLY A 27 8.57 -8.78 4.33
CA GLY A 27 9.78 -8.20 3.75
C GLY A 27 10.69 -7.55 4.80
N ILE A 28 10.11 -6.93 5.83
CA ILE A 28 10.85 -6.19 6.87
C ILE A 28 11.43 -7.16 7.92
N GLU A 29 10.69 -8.20 8.28
CA GLU A 29 11.10 -9.21 9.26
C GLU A 29 12.43 -9.89 8.88
N GLN A 30 12.66 -10.11 7.59
CA GLN A 30 13.91 -10.71 7.11
C GLN A 30 15.14 -9.81 7.34
N TYR A 31 15.03 -8.49 7.09
CA TYR A 31 16.13 -7.55 7.35
C TYR A 31 16.48 -7.43 8.84
N LEU A 32 15.49 -7.63 9.73
CA LEU A 32 15.74 -7.69 11.17
C LEU A 32 16.45 -8.99 11.57
N ASN A 33 16.08 -10.12 10.97
CA ASN A 33 16.66 -11.43 11.29
C ASN A 33 18.10 -11.59 10.79
N GLU A 34 18.52 -10.81 9.80
CA GLU A 34 19.87 -10.82 9.22
C GLU A 34 20.78 -9.72 9.81
N ASP A 35 20.42 -9.13 10.96
CA ASP A 35 21.10 -7.99 11.60
C ASP A 35 21.29 -6.77 10.64
N GLY A 36 20.41 -6.64 9.64
CA GLY A 36 20.47 -5.59 8.62
C GLY A 36 19.90 -4.24 9.08
N ILE A 37 19.14 -4.22 10.19
CA ILE A 37 18.49 -3.03 10.75
C ILE A 37 18.57 -3.08 12.28
N GLU A 38 19.33 -2.15 12.86
CA GLU A 38 19.49 -2.02 14.32
C GLU A 38 18.99 -0.66 14.84
N THR A 39 18.72 0.28 13.92
CA THR A 39 18.37 1.67 14.24
C THR A 39 17.13 2.15 13.50
N ALA A 40 16.48 3.17 14.05
CA ALA A 40 15.32 3.80 13.41
C ALA A 40 15.67 4.40 12.04
N ASP A 41 16.86 4.97 11.88
CA ASP A 41 17.32 5.55 10.60
C ASP A 41 17.48 4.47 9.53
N GLN A 42 18.05 3.30 9.89
CA GLN A 42 18.16 2.16 8.97
C GLN A 42 16.77 1.63 8.57
N LEU A 43 15.83 1.56 9.52
CA LEU A 43 14.44 1.20 9.21
C LEU A 43 13.79 2.23 8.27
N GLY A 44 14.03 3.52 8.50
CA GLY A 44 13.56 4.60 7.64
C GLY A 44 14.06 4.44 6.20
N ASN A 45 15.35 4.16 6.02
CA ASN A 45 15.95 3.92 4.70
C ASN A 45 15.35 2.68 4.02
N LEU A 46 15.09 1.60 4.77
CA LEU A 46 14.41 0.43 4.21
C LEU A 46 12.99 0.78 3.74
N ILE A 47 12.22 1.50 4.57
CA ILE A 47 10.85 1.91 4.23
C ILE A 47 10.85 2.79 2.98
N GLU A 48 11.77 3.75 2.88
CA GLU A 48 11.92 4.59 1.68
C GLU A 48 12.21 3.74 0.44
N GLY A 49 13.16 2.81 0.54
CA GLY A 49 13.47 1.86 -0.54
C GLY A 49 12.27 1.01 -0.93
N TYR A 50 11.47 0.55 0.03
CA TYR A 50 10.27 -0.26 -0.22
C TYR A 50 9.15 0.55 -0.88
N LEU A 51 8.95 1.80 -0.44
CA LEU A 51 7.98 2.73 -1.02
C LEU A 51 8.31 3.04 -2.49
N HIS A 52 9.58 3.30 -2.79
CA HIS A 52 9.98 3.67 -4.15
C HIS A 52 10.24 2.46 -5.07
N GLY A 53 10.67 1.34 -4.53
CA GLY A 53 11.03 0.15 -5.30
C GLY A 53 9.90 -0.85 -5.52
N VAL A 54 8.90 -0.89 -4.61
CA VAL A 54 7.83 -1.90 -4.64
C VAL A 54 6.46 -1.24 -4.64
N ILE A 55 6.09 -0.55 -3.56
CA ILE A 55 4.72 -0.03 -3.39
C ILE A 55 4.36 0.97 -4.49
N GLY A 56 5.22 1.96 -4.74
CA GLY A 56 5.02 2.99 -5.74
C GLY A 56 4.81 2.42 -7.16
N PRO A 57 5.79 1.66 -7.72
CA PRO A 57 5.70 1.20 -9.10
C PRO A 57 4.75 0.01 -9.32
N ALA A 58 4.41 -0.75 -8.28
CA ALA A 58 3.49 -1.88 -8.40
C ALA A 58 2.09 -1.57 -7.84
N GLU A 59 1.95 -1.49 -6.52
CA GLU A 59 0.64 -1.41 -5.86
C GLU A 59 -0.12 -0.11 -6.21
N ILE A 60 0.56 1.04 -6.16
CA ILE A 60 -0.07 2.33 -6.45
C ILE A 60 -0.41 2.47 -7.93
N VAL A 61 0.39 1.89 -8.83
CA VAL A 61 0.09 1.87 -10.27
C VAL A 61 -1.15 1.01 -10.53
N ALA A 62 -1.22 -0.20 -9.98
CA ALA A 62 -2.38 -1.09 -10.10
C ALA A 62 -3.65 -0.43 -9.52
N LEU A 63 -3.58 0.14 -8.32
CA LEU A 63 -4.69 0.86 -7.69
C LEU A 63 -5.17 2.04 -8.56
N GLY A 64 -4.22 2.83 -9.07
CA GLY A 64 -4.53 3.96 -9.95
C GLY A 64 -5.15 3.53 -11.28
N HIS A 65 -4.72 2.39 -11.84
CA HIS A 65 -5.32 1.79 -13.04
C HIS A 65 -6.76 1.37 -12.76
N ALA A 66 -6.98 0.52 -11.73
CA ALA A 66 -8.30 0.05 -11.33
C ALA A 66 -9.27 1.21 -11.03
N HIS A 67 -8.82 2.26 -10.33
CA HIS A 67 -9.64 3.42 -10.03
C HIS A 67 -10.10 4.16 -11.30
N ARG A 68 -9.22 4.35 -12.28
CA ARG A 68 -9.58 5.01 -13.55
C ARG A 68 -10.52 4.15 -14.38
N SER A 69 -10.28 2.85 -14.47
CA SER A 69 -11.13 1.90 -15.20
C SER A 69 -12.53 1.82 -14.59
N ALA A 70 -12.61 1.73 -13.25
CA ALA A 70 -13.90 1.75 -12.53
C ALA A 70 -14.66 3.07 -12.74
N ALA A 71 -13.98 4.22 -12.75
CA ALA A 71 -14.60 5.51 -13.03
C ALA A 71 -15.12 5.64 -14.48
N ALA A 72 -14.61 4.82 -15.40
CA ALA A 72 -15.02 4.74 -16.79
C ALA A 72 -16.04 3.62 -17.07
N ASP A 73 -16.51 2.89 -16.05
CA ASP A 73 -17.36 1.70 -16.18
C ASP A 73 -16.74 0.58 -17.05
N ASP A 74 -15.40 0.48 -17.04
CA ASP A 74 -14.62 -0.49 -17.80
C ASP A 74 -14.20 -1.67 -16.90
N LEU A 75 -15.01 -2.73 -16.88
CA LEU A 75 -14.74 -3.93 -16.09
C LEU A 75 -13.48 -4.66 -16.56
N ASP A 76 -13.25 -4.75 -17.87
CA ASP A 76 -12.07 -5.44 -18.40
C ASP A 76 -10.79 -4.70 -18.00
N GLY A 77 -10.83 -3.37 -18.01
CA GLY A 77 -9.76 -2.52 -17.48
C GLY A 77 -9.55 -2.67 -15.98
N VAL A 78 -10.57 -3.00 -15.18
CA VAL A 78 -10.37 -3.29 -13.75
C VAL A 78 -9.69 -4.66 -13.57
N LEU A 79 -10.07 -5.66 -14.36
CA LEU A 79 -9.49 -7.01 -14.28
C LEU A 79 -8.04 -7.08 -14.78
N ALA A 80 -7.63 -6.13 -15.62
CA ALA A 80 -6.27 -6.01 -16.15
C ALA A 80 -5.32 -5.18 -15.27
N ALA A 81 -5.83 -4.57 -14.19
CA ALA A 81 -5.09 -3.73 -13.25
C ALA A 81 -4.08 -4.53 -12.42
#